data_AF-A0A934BJD2-F1
#
_entry.id   AF-A0A934BJD2-F1
#
_cell.length_a   1.000
_cell.length_b   1.000
_cell.length_c   1.000
_cell.angle_alpha   90.00
_cell.angle_beta   90.00
_cell.angle_gamma   90.00
#
_symmetry.space_group_name_H-M   'P 1'
#
loop_
_entity.id
_entity.type
_entity.pdbx_description
1 polymer ?
#
loop_
_entity_poly.entity_id
_entity_poly.type
_entity_poly.pdbx_seq_one_letter_code
_entity_poly.pdbx_strand_id
1 'polypeptide(L)'
;MKGLKEQQAQEGAGIILFNIGIVLQDNGDWNGSIRALKDAIFFRPGDIEQHLYLGKAYIETKDYDNALLGFQEAWRLDPMSKDAEAGAAMASDKALRNHLRAGKDYLNAREFQKAIEEFDKVLAVEPNHKEAVDAKEKAEGELRTVLIQTEKKKQDAVGQRIRIAREALKANEYNKAIASYSSALKLDKDNQEALRGLQKAK
;
A
#
# COMPACT_ATOMS: atom_id res chain seq x y z
N MET A 1 44.96 6.40 -15.32
CA MET A 1 44.80 5.07 -15.96
C MET A 1 44.07 4.03 -15.10
N LYS A 2 44.13 4.07 -13.75
CA LYS A 2 43.42 3.09 -12.89
C LYS A 2 41.88 3.17 -13.01
N GLY A 3 41.31 4.38 -13.02
CA GLY A 3 39.85 4.58 -13.12
C GLY A 3 39.23 4.16 -14.46
N LEU A 4 39.95 4.29 -15.58
CA LEU A 4 39.41 3.88 -16.89
C LEU A 4 39.28 2.36 -17.02
N LYS A 5 40.28 1.61 -16.54
CA LYS A 5 40.23 0.14 -16.52
C LYS A 5 39.17 -0.40 -15.56
N GLU A 6 38.98 0.29 -14.44
CA GLU A 6 37.96 -0.05 -13.45
C GLU A 6 36.56 0.21 -13.96
N GLN A 7 36.33 1.34 -14.63
CA GLN A 7 35.07 1.64 -15.30
C GLN A 7 34.76 0.64 -16.42
N GLN A 8 35.75 0.28 -17.25
CA GLN A 8 35.59 -0.73 -18.29
C GLN A 8 35.29 -2.12 -17.72
N ALA A 9 35.88 -2.48 -16.57
CA ALA A 9 35.58 -3.73 -15.89
C ALA A 9 34.15 -3.74 -15.30
N GLN A 10 33.68 -2.60 -14.78
CA GLN A 10 32.31 -2.42 -14.29
C GLN A 10 31.29 -2.50 -15.43
N GLU A 11 31.54 -1.83 -16.55
CA GLU A 11 30.71 -1.93 -17.76
C GLU A 11 30.66 -3.37 -18.30
N GLY A 12 31.81 -4.06 -18.32
CA GLY A 12 31.91 -5.47 -18.67
C GLY A 12 31.10 -6.38 -17.75
N ALA A 13 31.15 -6.13 -16.43
CA ALA A 13 30.31 -6.84 -15.46
C ALA A 13 28.81 -6.63 -15.75
N GLY A 14 28.40 -5.41 -16.10
CA GLY A 14 27.02 -5.11 -16.50
C GLY A 14 26.55 -5.87 -17.73
N ILE A 15 27.41 -6.08 -18.73
CA ILE A 15 27.07 -6.89 -19.93
C ILE A 15 26.91 -8.36 -19.55
N ILE A 16 27.82 -8.90 -18.74
CA ILE A 16 27.76 -10.31 -18.31
C ILE A 16 26.50 -10.57 -17.49
N LEU A 17 26.17 -9.67 -16.56
CA LEU A 17 24.96 -9.76 -15.73
C LEU A 17 23.69 -9.66 -16.57
N PHE A 18 23.68 -8.82 -17.61
CA PHE A 18 22.57 -8.74 -18.55
C PHE A 18 22.35 -10.07 -19.30
N ASN A 19 23.42 -10.66 -19.85
CA ASN A 19 23.35 -11.94 -20.53
C ASN A 19 22.92 -13.09 -19.61
N ILE A 20 23.40 -13.09 -18.34
CA ILE A 20 22.91 -14.02 -17.31
C ILE A 20 21.41 -13.82 -17.09
N GLY A 21 20.96 -12.56 -16.99
CA GLY A 21 19.56 -12.21 -16.88
C GLY A 21 18.71 -12.82 -17.99
N ILE A 22 19.14 -12.71 -19.24
CA ILE A 22 18.45 -13.28 -20.41
C ILE A 22 18.41 -14.80 -20.33
N VAL A 23 19.55 -15.45 -20.09
CA VAL A 23 19.62 -16.93 -19.97
C VAL A 23 18.72 -17.45 -18.84
N LEU A 24 18.60 -16.70 -17.74
CA LEU A 24 17.69 -17.05 -16.66
C LEU A 24 16.21 -16.95 -17.08
N GLN A 25 15.84 -15.99 -17.93
CA GLN A 25 14.48 -15.92 -18.51
C GLN A 25 14.20 -17.11 -19.41
N ASP A 26 15.15 -17.47 -20.29
CA ASP A 26 15.01 -18.61 -21.20
C ASP A 26 14.82 -19.93 -20.42
N ASN A 27 15.41 -20.02 -19.23
CA ASN A 27 15.24 -21.14 -18.30
C ASN A 27 14.00 -21.04 -17.38
N GLY A 28 13.22 -19.96 -17.48
CA GLY A 28 12.05 -19.70 -16.64
C GLY A 28 12.36 -19.27 -15.19
N ASP A 29 13.62 -19.03 -14.84
CA ASP A 29 13.99 -18.45 -13.55
C ASP A 29 13.84 -16.92 -13.58
N TRP A 30 12.59 -16.47 -13.58
CA TRP A 30 12.24 -15.05 -13.62
C TRP A 30 12.79 -14.28 -12.41
N ASN A 31 12.80 -14.88 -11.22
CA ASN A 31 13.33 -14.23 -10.02
C ASN A 31 14.86 -14.10 -10.07
N GLY A 32 15.57 -15.11 -10.56
CA GLY A 32 16.99 -15.03 -10.87
C GLY A 32 17.29 -13.95 -11.90
N SER A 33 16.50 -13.92 -12.97
CA SER A 33 16.62 -12.88 -14.01
C SER A 33 16.46 -11.47 -13.45
N ILE A 34 15.43 -11.22 -12.64
CA ILE A 34 15.19 -9.92 -11.99
C ILE A 34 16.41 -9.47 -11.20
N ARG A 35 17.04 -10.37 -10.44
CA ARG A 35 18.25 -10.03 -9.67
C ARG A 35 19.40 -9.65 -10.58
N ALA A 36 19.71 -10.48 -11.58
CA ALA A 36 20.81 -10.24 -12.51
C ALA A 36 20.61 -8.96 -13.34
N LEU A 37 19.38 -8.66 -13.75
CA LEU A 37 19.04 -7.46 -14.50
C LEU A 37 19.11 -6.19 -13.65
N LYS A 38 18.70 -6.23 -12.37
CA LYS A 38 18.90 -5.10 -11.44
C LYS A 38 20.38 -4.78 -11.26
N ASP A 39 21.22 -5.81 -11.11
CA ASP A 39 22.66 -5.62 -11.01
C ASP A 39 23.25 -5.10 -12.33
N ALA A 40 22.76 -5.56 -13.48
CA ALA A 40 23.16 -5.03 -14.78
C ALA A 40 22.85 -3.53 -14.94
N ILE A 41 21.66 -3.10 -14.52
CA ILE A 41 21.21 -1.69 -14.54
C ILE A 41 22.08 -0.83 -13.64
N PHE A 42 22.52 -1.35 -12.50
CA PHE A 42 23.44 -0.61 -11.62
C PHE A 42 24.74 -0.23 -12.35
N PHE A 43 25.28 -1.12 -13.18
CA PHE A 43 26.51 -0.84 -13.94
C PHE A 43 26.28 -0.09 -15.25
N ARG A 44 25.11 -0.25 -15.88
CA ARG A 44 24.77 0.34 -17.19
C ARG A 44 23.36 0.93 -17.18
N PRO A 45 23.10 2.02 -16.45
CA PRO A 45 21.74 2.51 -16.18
C PRO A 45 21.00 3.04 -17.41
N GLY A 46 21.72 3.42 -18.47
CA GLY A 46 21.16 3.99 -19.71
C GLY A 46 20.83 2.97 -20.81
N ASP A 47 20.99 1.68 -20.56
CA ASP A 47 20.71 0.64 -21.54
C ASP A 47 19.23 0.26 -21.50
N ILE A 48 18.51 0.62 -22.56
CA ILE A 48 17.07 0.38 -22.70
C ILE A 48 16.70 -1.11 -22.63
N GLU A 49 17.54 -2.01 -23.15
CA GLU A 49 17.20 -3.43 -23.23
C GLU A 49 17.05 -4.03 -21.84
N GLN A 50 17.89 -3.61 -20.89
CA GLN A 50 17.84 -4.13 -19.52
C GLN A 50 16.52 -3.83 -18.83
N HIS A 51 15.99 -2.63 -19.04
CA HIS A 51 14.68 -2.21 -18.52
C HIS A 51 13.53 -2.95 -19.21
N LEU A 52 13.63 -3.19 -20.53
CA LEU A 52 12.66 -4.01 -21.28
C LEU A 52 12.62 -5.46 -20.77
N TYR A 53 13.78 -6.10 -20.63
CA TYR A 53 13.88 -7.47 -20.13
C TYR A 53 13.44 -7.56 -18.66
N LEU A 54 13.74 -6.54 -17.85
CA LEU A 54 13.31 -6.50 -16.45
C LEU A 54 11.78 -6.35 -16.37
N GLY A 55 11.18 -5.48 -17.18
CA GLY A 55 9.74 -5.33 -17.31
C GLY A 55 9.06 -6.65 -17.71
N LYS A 56 9.61 -7.37 -18.70
CA LYS A 56 9.12 -8.70 -19.10
C LYS A 56 9.19 -9.71 -17.94
N ALA A 57 10.31 -9.77 -17.22
CA ALA A 57 10.43 -10.68 -16.08
C ALA A 57 9.38 -10.39 -14.99
N TYR A 58 9.10 -9.10 -14.73
CA TYR A 58 8.06 -8.71 -13.79
C TYR A 58 6.64 -9.06 -14.26
N ILE A 59 6.34 -8.99 -15.56
CA ILE A 59 5.07 -9.48 -16.12
C ILE A 59 4.87 -10.96 -15.79
N GLU A 60 5.91 -11.77 -15.96
CA GLU A 60 5.87 -13.21 -15.73
C GLU A 60 5.73 -13.55 -14.24
N THR A 61 6.35 -12.77 -13.36
CA THR A 61 6.13 -12.89 -11.90
C THR A 61 4.84 -12.21 -11.42
N LYS A 62 4.04 -11.64 -12.32
CA LYS A 62 2.78 -10.90 -12.04
C LYS A 62 2.96 -9.66 -11.17
N ASP A 63 4.17 -9.14 -11.10
CA ASP A 63 4.49 -7.87 -10.44
C ASP A 63 4.28 -6.72 -11.43
N TYR A 64 3.02 -6.46 -11.76
CA TYR A 64 2.67 -5.53 -12.83
C TYR A 64 3.06 -4.08 -12.53
N ASP A 65 3.13 -3.72 -11.25
CA ASP A 65 3.58 -2.39 -10.80
C ASP A 65 5.05 -2.16 -11.17
N ASN A 66 5.92 -3.09 -10.79
CA ASN A 66 7.33 -2.99 -11.16
C ASN A 66 7.56 -3.19 -12.67
N ALA A 67 6.71 -3.99 -13.34
CA ALA A 67 6.74 -4.10 -14.78
C ALA A 67 6.48 -2.75 -15.45
N LEU A 68 5.43 -2.04 -15.02
CA LEU A 68 5.07 -0.72 -15.54
C LEU A 68 6.21 0.28 -15.35
N LEU A 69 6.82 0.32 -14.17
CA LEU A 69 7.98 1.18 -13.90
C LEU A 69 9.17 0.85 -14.81
N GLY A 70 9.49 -0.43 -15.01
CA GLY A 70 10.57 -0.86 -15.89
C GLY A 70 10.35 -0.42 -17.34
N PHE A 71 9.14 -0.63 -17.87
CA PHE A 71 8.81 -0.19 -19.23
C PHE A 71 8.74 1.33 -19.36
N GLN A 72 8.25 2.05 -18.36
CA GLN A 72 8.27 3.51 -18.34
C GLN A 72 9.69 4.05 -18.35
N GLU A 73 10.63 3.43 -17.63
CA GLU A 73 12.03 3.83 -17.65
C GLU A 73 12.69 3.53 -19.01
N ALA A 74 12.41 2.37 -19.61
CA ALA A 74 12.83 2.08 -20.98
C ALA A 74 12.29 3.14 -21.97
N TRP A 75 11.02 3.52 -21.82
CA TRP A 75 10.38 4.51 -22.68
C TRP A 75 10.89 5.94 -22.42
N ARG A 76 11.29 6.26 -21.18
CA ARG A 76 11.93 7.53 -20.81
C ARG A 76 13.33 7.65 -21.45
N LEU A 77 14.07 6.54 -21.50
CA LEU A 77 15.40 6.46 -22.11
C LEU A 77 15.33 6.50 -23.65
N ASP A 78 14.36 5.83 -24.25
CA ASP A 78 14.05 5.91 -25.68
C ASP A 78 12.54 6.10 -25.93
N PRO A 79 12.08 7.36 -26.09
CA PRO A 79 10.69 7.69 -26.41
C PRO A 79 10.15 7.08 -27.72
N MET A 80 11.01 6.64 -28.62
CA MET A 80 10.64 6.04 -29.91
C MET A 80 10.60 4.51 -29.87
N SER A 81 10.94 3.89 -28.74
CA SER A 81 10.89 2.44 -28.56
C SER A 81 9.46 1.93 -28.50
N LYS A 82 9.01 1.33 -29.60
CA LYS A 82 7.68 0.69 -29.69
C LYS A 82 7.53 -0.46 -28.69
N ASP A 83 8.61 -1.17 -28.38
CA ASP A 83 8.60 -2.26 -27.41
C ASP A 83 8.39 -1.73 -25.98
N ALA A 84 8.98 -0.58 -25.65
CA ALA A 84 8.79 0.06 -24.36
C ALA A 84 7.38 0.62 -24.21
N GLU A 85 6.87 1.31 -25.24
CA GLU A 85 5.49 1.79 -25.31
C GLU A 85 4.48 0.65 -25.15
N ALA A 86 4.61 -0.41 -25.95
CA ALA A 86 3.71 -1.56 -25.91
C ALA A 86 3.81 -2.32 -24.56
N GLY A 87 5.03 -2.46 -24.02
CA GLY A 87 5.25 -3.05 -22.72
C GLY A 87 4.59 -2.26 -21.59
N ALA A 88 4.73 -0.93 -21.60
CA ALA A 88 4.11 -0.05 -20.61
C ALA A 88 2.58 -0.11 -20.68
N ALA A 89 2.01 -0.06 -21.89
CA ALA A 89 0.56 -0.20 -22.09
C ALA A 89 0.04 -1.55 -21.56
N MET A 90 0.73 -2.65 -21.88
CA MET A 90 0.36 -3.97 -21.40
C MET A 90 0.48 -4.12 -19.87
N ALA A 91 1.56 -3.58 -19.28
CA ALA A 91 1.77 -3.61 -17.84
C ALA A 91 0.71 -2.78 -17.11
N SER A 92 0.41 -1.59 -17.63
CA SER A 92 -0.64 -0.69 -17.15
C SER A 92 -2.01 -1.39 -17.14
N ASP A 93 -2.40 -2.01 -18.25
CA ASP A 93 -3.65 -2.79 -18.37
C ASP A 93 -3.74 -3.91 -17.32
N LYS A 94 -2.64 -4.64 -17.11
CA LYS A 94 -2.59 -5.75 -16.16
C LYS A 94 -2.62 -5.25 -14.71
N ALA A 95 -1.89 -4.19 -14.39
CA ALA A 95 -1.89 -3.55 -13.08
C ALA A 95 -3.29 -3.03 -12.75
N LEU A 96 -3.93 -2.30 -13.67
CA LEU A 96 -5.28 -1.78 -13.52
C LEU A 96 -6.27 -2.90 -13.20
N ARG A 97 -6.30 -3.98 -14.00
CA ARG A 97 -7.19 -5.12 -13.75
C ARG A 97 -6.90 -5.81 -12.42
N ASN A 98 -5.63 -5.92 -12.04
CA ASN A 98 -5.24 -6.56 -10.80
C ASN A 98 -5.69 -5.76 -9.57
N HIS A 99 -5.42 -4.46 -9.55
CA HIS A 99 -5.86 -3.55 -8.48
C HIS A 99 -7.37 -3.42 -8.42
N LEU A 100 -8.04 -3.32 -9.56
CA LEU A 100 -9.50 -3.25 -9.61
C LEU A 100 -10.15 -4.51 -9.00
N ARG A 101 -9.59 -5.69 -9.30
CA ARG A 101 -10.03 -6.95 -8.68
C ARG A 101 -9.74 -6.97 -7.18
N ALA A 102 -8.52 -6.67 -6.77
CA ALA A 102 -8.13 -6.66 -5.36
C ALA A 102 -8.98 -5.68 -4.54
N GLY A 103 -9.24 -4.48 -5.07
CA GLY A 103 -10.11 -3.49 -4.46
C GLY A 103 -11.54 -4.00 -4.28
N LYS A 104 -12.11 -4.70 -5.27
CA LYS A 104 -13.42 -5.36 -5.15
C LYS A 104 -13.41 -6.47 -4.10
N ASP A 105 -12.36 -7.28 -4.04
CA ASP A 105 -12.23 -8.35 -3.05
C ASP A 105 -12.18 -7.78 -1.62
N TYR A 106 -11.38 -6.73 -1.40
CA TYR A 106 -11.34 -6.03 -0.12
C TYR A 106 -12.67 -5.33 0.23
N LEU A 107 -13.35 -4.76 -0.76
CA LEU A 107 -14.66 -4.14 -0.57
C LEU A 107 -15.68 -5.18 -0.10
N ASN A 108 -15.68 -6.38 -0.70
CA ASN A 108 -16.52 -7.50 -0.29
C ASN A 108 -16.15 -8.03 1.10
N ALA A 109 -14.85 -8.04 1.44
CA ALA A 109 -14.35 -8.40 2.77
C ALA A 109 -14.63 -7.32 3.84
N ARG A 110 -15.21 -6.17 3.46
CA ARG A 110 -15.39 -4.97 4.30
C ARG A 110 -14.08 -4.39 4.83
N GLU A 111 -12.98 -4.69 4.17
CA GLU A 111 -11.66 -4.09 4.41
C GLU A 111 -11.56 -2.76 3.64
N PHE A 112 -12.45 -1.82 3.97
CA PHE A 112 -12.68 -0.61 3.16
C PHE A 112 -11.43 0.23 2.92
N GLN A 113 -10.54 0.34 3.91
CA GLN A 113 -9.29 1.09 3.76
C GLN A 113 -8.39 0.49 2.68
N LYS A 114 -8.22 -0.84 2.67
CA LYS A 114 -7.44 -1.52 1.62
C LYS A 114 -8.11 -1.45 0.26
N ALA A 115 -9.45 -1.50 0.22
CA ALA A 115 -10.20 -1.32 -1.01
C ALA A 115 -9.93 0.06 -1.63
N ILE A 116 -9.96 1.11 -0.82
CA ILE A 116 -9.65 2.49 -1.23
C ILE A 116 -8.22 2.57 -1.80
N GLU A 117 -7.24 2.00 -1.10
CA GLU A 117 -5.83 1.99 -1.55
C GLU A 117 -5.65 1.31 -2.92
N GLU A 118 -6.34 0.19 -3.17
CA GLU A 118 -6.28 -0.49 -4.46
C GLU A 118 -7.01 0.31 -5.56
N PHE A 119 -8.15 0.95 -5.27
CA PHE A 119 -8.79 1.83 -6.25
C PHE A 119 -7.97 3.09 -6.52
N ASP A 120 -7.24 3.62 -5.53
CA ASP A 120 -6.32 4.75 -5.73
C ASP A 120 -5.20 4.41 -6.70
N LYS A 121 -4.67 3.18 -6.67
CA LYS A 121 -3.69 2.72 -7.66
C LYS A 121 -4.27 2.67 -9.07
N VAL A 122 -5.53 2.27 -9.23
CA VAL A 122 -6.22 2.33 -10.53
C VAL A 122 -6.34 3.79 -11.00
N LEU A 123 -6.75 4.70 -10.13
CA LEU A 123 -6.95 6.11 -10.45
C LEU A 123 -5.64 6.87 -10.67
N ALA A 124 -4.52 6.39 -10.13
CA ALA A 124 -3.20 6.91 -10.45
C ALA A 124 -2.80 6.66 -11.91
N VAL A 125 -3.29 5.57 -12.50
CA VAL A 125 -3.06 5.22 -13.92
C VAL A 125 -4.14 5.87 -14.81
N GLU A 126 -5.40 5.71 -14.45
CA GLU A 126 -6.55 6.26 -15.17
C GLU A 126 -7.43 7.09 -14.22
N PRO A 127 -7.18 8.42 -14.10
CA PRO A 127 -7.89 9.28 -13.15
C PRO A 127 -9.41 9.33 -13.32
N ASN A 128 -9.89 9.02 -14.54
CA ASN A 128 -11.31 9.03 -14.89
C ASN A 128 -11.89 7.60 -15.04
N HIS A 129 -11.24 6.57 -14.49
CA HIS A 129 -11.75 5.19 -14.54
C HIS A 129 -13.04 5.06 -13.71
N LYS A 130 -14.18 5.19 -14.39
CA LYS A 130 -15.51 5.28 -13.78
C LYS A 130 -15.78 4.22 -12.71
N GLU A 131 -15.50 2.96 -13.02
CA GLU A 131 -15.78 1.87 -12.07
C GLU A 131 -14.92 1.97 -10.80
N ALA A 132 -13.69 2.48 -10.88
CA ALA A 132 -12.83 2.66 -9.71
C ALA A 132 -13.28 3.87 -8.88
N VAL A 133 -13.71 4.96 -9.52
CA VAL A 133 -14.30 6.13 -8.85
C VAL A 133 -15.54 5.72 -8.06
N ASP A 134 -16.51 5.07 -8.72
CA ASP A 134 -17.77 4.65 -8.11
C ASP A 134 -17.52 3.66 -6.94
N ALA A 135 -16.59 2.71 -7.12
CA ALA A 135 -16.26 1.73 -6.10
C ALA A 135 -15.49 2.33 -4.91
N LYS A 136 -14.62 3.33 -5.15
CA LYS A 136 -13.92 4.07 -4.10
C LYS A 136 -14.89 4.90 -3.27
N GLU A 137 -15.80 5.65 -3.90
CA GLU A 137 -16.81 6.45 -3.20
C GLU A 137 -17.67 5.57 -2.29
N LYS A 138 -18.07 4.40 -2.80
CA LYS A 138 -18.78 3.40 -1.99
C LYS A 138 -17.96 2.93 -0.79
N ALA A 139 -16.68 2.61 -0.99
CA ALA A 139 -15.79 2.16 0.09
C ALA A 139 -15.60 3.25 1.16
N GLU A 140 -15.42 4.51 0.76
CA GLU A 140 -15.31 5.66 1.66
C GLU A 140 -16.59 5.91 2.47
N GLY A 141 -17.76 5.81 1.83
CA GLY A 141 -19.05 5.95 2.50
C GLY A 141 -19.29 4.88 3.57
N GLU A 142 -18.96 3.62 3.26
CA GLU A 142 -19.02 2.50 4.19
C GLU A 142 -18.02 2.64 5.34
N LEU A 143 -16.78 3.01 5.04
CA LEU A 143 -15.75 3.27 6.05
C LEU A 143 -16.19 4.37 7.02
N ARG A 144 -16.71 5.48 6.50
CA ARG A 144 -17.25 6.59 7.30
C ARG A 144 -18.36 6.10 8.22
N THR A 145 -19.27 5.27 7.72
CA THR A 145 -20.36 4.70 8.51
C THR A 145 -19.84 3.82 9.65
N VAL A 146 -18.87 2.95 9.38
CA VAL A 146 -18.22 2.10 10.40
C VAL A 146 -17.52 2.94 11.47
N LEU A 147 -16.80 3.99 11.07
CA LEU A 147 -16.12 4.88 12.01
C LEU A 147 -17.11 5.61 12.93
N ILE A 148 -18.20 6.17 12.37
CA ILE A 148 -19.25 6.83 13.15
C ILE A 148 -19.89 5.84 14.14
N GLN A 149 -20.21 4.63 13.71
CA GLN A 149 -20.80 3.61 14.59
C GLN A 149 -19.84 3.18 15.70
N THR A 150 -18.54 3.04 15.39
CA THR A 150 -17.52 2.66 16.35
C THR A 150 -17.33 3.75 17.40
N GLU A 151 -17.27 5.00 16.97
CA GLU A 151 -17.16 6.15 17.88
C GLU A 151 -18.42 6.27 18.75
N LYS A 152 -19.62 6.11 18.18
CA LYS A 152 -20.87 6.08 18.96
C LYS A 152 -20.87 4.98 20.01
N LYS A 153 -20.48 3.74 19.65
CA LYS A 153 -20.38 2.63 20.61
C LYS A 153 -19.40 2.90 21.73
N LYS A 154 -18.27 3.53 21.41
CA LYS A 154 -17.26 3.96 22.39
C LYS A 154 -17.85 5.01 23.33
N GLN A 155 -18.54 6.03 22.81
CA GLN A 155 -19.20 7.06 23.61
C GLN A 155 -20.31 6.48 24.50
N ASP A 156 -21.12 5.56 23.98
CA ASP A 156 -22.14 4.84 24.77
C ASP A 156 -21.50 4.04 25.91
N ALA A 157 -20.39 3.34 25.65
CA ALA A 157 -19.64 2.60 26.67
C ALA A 157 -19.02 3.52 27.74
N VAL A 158 -18.51 4.69 27.35
CA VAL A 158 -18.03 5.74 28.26
C VAL A 158 -19.18 6.25 29.13
N GLY A 159 -20.32 6.60 28.52
CA GLY A 159 -21.51 7.09 29.23
C GLY A 159 -22.06 6.07 30.23
N GLN A 160 -22.09 4.79 29.87
CA GLN A 160 -22.49 3.72 30.78
C GLN A 160 -21.56 3.62 32.01
N ARG A 161 -20.24 3.67 31.80
CA ARG A 161 -19.25 3.63 32.89
C ARG A 161 -19.39 4.83 33.81
N ILE A 162 -19.63 6.01 33.26
CA ILE A 162 -19.87 7.24 34.03
C ILE A 162 -21.17 7.15 34.85
N ARG A 163 -22.25 6.59 34.28
CA ARG A 163 -23.51 6.39 35.02
C ARG A 163 -23.30 5.47 36.23
N ILE A 164 -22.63 4.33 36.03
CA ILE A 164 -22.30 3.40 37.13
C ILE A 164 -21.46 4.11 38.20
N ALA A 165 -20.47 4.92 37.79
CA ALA A 165 -19.63 5.65 38.72
C ALA A 165 -20.43 6.66 39.55
N ARG A 166 -21.38 7.37 38.94
CA ARG A 166 -22.28 8.31 39.63
C ARG A 166 -23.20 7.61 40.62
N GLU A 167 -23.76 6.46 40.23
CA GLU A 167 -24.62 5.66 41.12
C GLU A 167 -23.82 5.15 42.32
N ALA A 168 -22.61 4.66 42.10
CA ALA A 168 -21.70 4.24 43.17
C ALA A 168 -21.33 5.41 44.10
N LEU A 169 -21.06 6.61 43.56
CA LEU A 169 -20.82 7.81 44.37
C LEU A 169 -22.01 8.15 45.27
N LYS A 170 -23.23 8.10 44.74
CA LYS A 170 -24.45 8.35 45.52
C LYS A 170 -24.65 7.31 46.64
N ALA A 171 -24.17 6.08 46.43
CA ALA A 171 -24.18 5.02 47.43
C ALA A 171 -22.99 5.06 48.41
N ASN A 172 -22.09 6.06 48.32
CA ASN A 172 -20.83 6.14 49.06
C ASN A 172 -19.85 4.97 48.79
N GLU A 173 -20.01 4.28 47.65
CA GLU A 173 -19.12 3.20 47.19
C GLU A 173 -17.92 3.80 46.43
N TYR A 174 -17.07 4.58 47.11
CA TYR A 174 -15.99 5.37 46.50
C TYR A 174 -15.03 4.55 45.63
N ASN A 175 -14.60 3.38 46.11
CA ASN A 175 -13.70 2.51 45.34
C ASN A 175 -14.30 2.07 44.00
N LYS A 176 -15.61 1.77 43.98
CA LYS A 176 -16.33 1.39 42.77
C LYS A 176 -16.51 2.59 41.83
N ALA A 177 -16.80 3.77 42.38
CA ALA A 177 -16.84 5.00 41.61
C ALA A 177 -15.51 5.32 40.93
N ILE A 178 -14.40 5.28 41.69
CA ILE A 178 -13.03 5.47 41.17
C ILE A 178 -12.75 4.47 40.05
N ALA A 179 -13.06 3.19 40.25
CA ALA A 179 -12.82 2.14 39.26
C ALA A 179 -13.62 2.40 37.97
N SER A 180 -14.89 2.76 38.08
CA SER A 180 -15.76 3.04 36.92
C SER A 180 -15.36 4.30 36.16
N TYR A 181 -14.99 5.40 36.85
CA TYR A 181 -14.45 6.60 36.18
C TYR A 181 -13.11 6.33 35.50
N SER A 182 -12.20 5.63 36.17
CA SER A 182 -10.91 5.25 35.59
C SER A 182 -11.11 4.36 34.36
N SER A 183 -12.10 3.47 34.40
CA SER A 183 -12.48 2.65 33.26
C SER A 183 -13.02 3.50 32.11
N ALA A 184 -13.83 4.53 32.36
CA ALA A 184 -14.27 5.47 31.32
C ALA A 184 -13.07 6.20 30.67
N LEU A 185 -12.11 6.67 31.48
CA LEU A 185 -10.91 7.35 31.01
C LEU A 185 -9.95 6.45 30.22
N LYS A 186 -10.02 5.13 30.40
CA LYS A 186 -9.29 4.19 29.53
C LYS A 186 -9.84 4.17 28.10
N LEU A 187 -11.14 4.42 27.91
CA LEU A 187 -11.76 4.49 26.58
C LEU A 187 -11.63 5.89 25.99
N ASP A 188 -11.82 6.93 26.80
CA ASP A 188 -11.76 8.33 26.41
C ASP A 188 -10.99 9.10 27.48
N LYS A 189 -9.68 9.27 27.24
CA LYS A 189 -8.73 9.84 28.21
C LYS A 189 -9.05 11.30 28.58
N ASP A 190 -9.68 12.03 27.66
CA ASP A 190 -9.95 13.46 27.80
C ASP A 190 -11.40 13.74 28.26
N ASN A 191 -12.14 12.68 28.64
CA ASN A 191 -13.52 12.80 29.07
C ASN A 191 -13.64 13.65 30.35
N GLN A 192 -14.08 14.90 30.18
CA GLN A 192 -14.16 15.90 31.25
C GLN A 192 -15.06 15.47 32.40
N GLU A 193 -16.15 14.76 32.09
CA GLU A 193 -17.11 14.29 33.08
C GLU A 193 -16.50 13.20 33.97
N ALA A 194 -15.78 12.26 33.38
CA ALA A 194 -15.08 11.23 34.13
C ALA A 194 -13.90 11.78 34.95
N LEU A 195 -13.13 12.74 34.41
CA LEU A 195 -12.05 13.40 35.14
C LEU A 195 -12.56 14.10 36.40
N ARG A 196 -13.61 14.92 36.27
CA ARG A 196 -14.24 15.63 37.40
C ARG A 196 -14.85 14.66 38.41
N GLY A 197 -15.49 13.60 37.92
CA GLY A 197 -16.08 12.55 38.76
C GLY A 197 -15.03 11.81 39.59
N LEU A 198 -13.89 11.46 38.98
CA LEU A 198 -12.77 10.81 39.64
C LEU A 198 -12.17 11.68 40.75
N GLN A 199 -12.06 12.99 40.54
CA GLN A 199 -11.56 13.91 41.56
C GLN A 199 -12.48 13.97 42.78
N LYS A 200 -13.81 13.89 42.58
CA LYS A 200 -14.80 13.89 43.67
C LYS A 200 -14.87 12.57 44.44
N ALA A 201 -14.37 11.49 43.86
CA ALA A 201 -14.43 10.16 44.44
C ALA A 201 -13.20 9.82 45.30
N LYS A 202 -12.15 10.66 45.25
CA LYS A 202 -10.96 10.61 46.11
C LYS A 202 -11.20 11.38 47.39
#